data_AF-A0A932JME1-F1
#
_entry.id   AF-A0A932JME1-F1
#
_cell.length_a   1.000
_cell.length_b   1.000
_cell.length_c   1.000
_cell.angle_alpha   90.00
_cell.angle_beta   90.00
_cell.angle_gamma   90.00
#
_symmetry.space_group_name_H-M   'P 1'
#
loop_
_entity.id
_entity.type
_entity.pdbx_description
1 polymer ?
#
loop_
_entity_poly.entity_id
_entity_poly.type
_entity_poly.pdbx_seq_one_letter_code
_entity_poly.pdbx_strand_id
1 'polypeptide(L)'
;MELPFSANSNPLPLENMSRIASERAADYRNANPFPHIALDNFFDETMLSRVLDEFPNRKQIKWTEFDNYHEVKLSAQRDDNFGYATKWLMYHLNSSYFINFLEELTGIKGLLPDPHFEGGG
;
A
#
# COMPACT_ATOMS: atom_id res chain seq x y z
N MET A 1 -0.01 -11.93 -26.92
CA MET A 1 -0.34 -11.64 -25.51
C MET A 1 0.52 -10.47 -25.12
N GLU A 2 -0.02 -9.25 -25.23
CA GLU A 2 0.73 -8.04 -24.86
C GLU A 2 0.91 -8.03 -23.35
N LEU A 3 2.14 -7.89 -22.88
CA LEU A 3 2.40 -7.70 -21.46
C LEU A 3 1.82 -6.32 -21.08
N PRO A 4 0.96 -6.22 -20.06
CA PRO A 4 0.21 -4.99 -19.76
C PRO A 4 1.07 -3.86 -19.17
N PHE A 5 2.40 -3.97 -19.26
CA PHE A 5 3.38 -3.03 -18.77
C PHE A 5 4.40 -2.77 -19.86
N SER A 6 4.70 -1.49 -20.13
CA SER A 6 6.13 -1.20 -20.30
C SER A 6 6.74 -1.54 -18.95
N ALA A 7 7.66 -2.50 -18.89
CA ALA A 7 8.29 -2.99 -17.66
C ALA A 7 9.03 -1.89 -16.83
N ASN A 8 8.88 -0.61 -17.22
CA ASN A 8 9.62 0.54 -16.73
C ASN A 8 8.77 1.57 -15.96
N SER A 9 7.44 1.42 -15.84
CA SER A 9 6.63 2.37 -15.05
C SER A 9 6.52 1.89 -13.61
N ASN A 10 7.13 2.57 -12.64
CA ASN A 10 7.04 2.31 -11.18
C ASN A 10 5.63 2.67 -10.65
N PRO A 11 4.96 1.89 -9.78
CA PRO A 11 3.63 2.26 -9.28
C PRO A 11 3.68 3.40 -8.27
N LEU A 12 4.85 3.63 -7.68
CA LEU A 12 5.05 4.68 -6.70
C LEU A 12 5.30 6.01 -7.41
N PRO A 13 4.64 7.09 -6.96
CA PRO A 13 4.84 8.43 -7.50
C PRO A 13 6.14 9.05 -6.93
N LEU A 14 7.31 8.54 -7.30
CA LEU A 14 8.60 8.81 -6.64
C LEU A 14 8.90 10.31 -6.46
N GLU A 15 8.69 11.14 -7.49
CA GLU A 15 8.90 12.59 -7.41
C GLU A 15 7.95 13.25 -6.40
N ASN A 16 6.68 12.86 -6.40
CA ASN A 16 5.70 13.36 -5.43
C ASN A 16 6.04 12.89 -4.02
N MET A 17 6.52 11.66 -3.84
CA MET A 17 6.94 11.13 -2.53
C MET A 17 8.05 11.98 -1.93
N SER A 18 9.13 12.23 -2.67
CA SER A 18 10.23 13.08 -2.19
C SER A 18 9.75 14.50 -1.86
N ARG A 19 8.90 15.08 -2.72
CA ARG A 19 8.33 16.41 -2.46
C ARG A 19 7.45 16.43 -1.21
N ILE A 20 6.55 15.46 -1.05
CA ILE A 20 5.65 15.34 0.10
C ILE A 20 6.44 15.14 1.39
N ALA A 21 7.44 14.25 1.39
CA ALA A 21 8.26 14.03 2.58
C ALA A 21 9.01 15.30 2.99
N SER A 22 9.54 16.07 2.04
CA SER A 22 10.21 17.33 2.34
C SER A 22 9.26 18.42 2.84
N GLU A 23 8.13 18.62 2.15
CA GLU A 23 7.22 19.75 2.38
C GLU A 23 6.22 19.51 3.52
N ARG A 24 5.78 18.26 3.73
CA ARG A 24 4.62 17.92 4.58
C ARG A 24 4.98 17.16 5.85
N ALA A 25 6.27 16.88 6.09
CA ALA A 25 6.68 16.17 7.29
C ALA A 25 6.39 16.94 8.59
N ALA A 26 6.48 18.27 8.57
CA ALA A 26 6.08 19.09 9.72
C ALA A 26 4.56 19.00 9.97
N ASP A 27 3.75 19.03 8.90
CA ASP A 27 2.30 18.89 8.99
C ASP A 27 1.91 17.54 9.60
N TYR A 28 2.51 16.44 9.10
CA TYR A 28 2.28 15.11 9.66
C TYR A 28 2.63 15.06 11.16
N ARG A 29 3.85 15.47 11.53
CA ARG A 29 4.36 15.32 12.90
C ARG A 29 3.63 16.16 13.92
N ASN A 30 3.12 17.32 13.52
CA ASN A 30 2.43 18.25 14.40
C ASN A 30 0.89 18.19 14.28
N ALA A 31 0.37 17.27 13.48
CA ALA A 31 -1.07 17.09 13.34
C ALA A 31 -1.70 16.72 14.70
N ASN A 32 -2.93 17.21 14.91
CA ASN A 32 -3.70 17.00 16.14
C ASN A 32 -4.97 16.19 15.80
N PRO A 33 -5.38 15.21 16.61
CA PRO A 33 -4.92 14.90 17.98
C PRO A 33 -3.70 13.98 18.08
N PHE A 34 -3.18 13.49 16.95
CA PHE A 34 -1.98 12.67 16.86
C PHE A 34 -1.34 12.85 15.47
N PRO A 35 -0.08 12.45 15.26
CA PRO A 35 0.57 12.57 13.96
C PRO A 35 -0.18 11.82 12.85
N HIS A 36 -0.62 12.53 11.81
CA HIS A 36 -1.36 11.96 10.69
C HIS A 36 -1.30 12.88 9.47
N ILE A 37 -1.57 12.33 8.28
CA ILE A 37 -1.73 13.08 7.04
C ILE A 37 -2.72 12.35 6.11
N ALA A 38 -3.47 13.11 5.33
CA ALA A 38 -4.24 12.61 4.19
C ALA A 38 -3.61 13.12 2.89
N LEU A 39 -3.40 12.22 1.93
CA LEU A 39 -2.79 12.52 0.64
C LEU A 39 -3.78 12.15 -0.47
N ASP A 40 -4.50 13.15 -0.96
CA ASP A 40 -5.43 12.97 -2.07
C ASP A 40 -4.67 12.74 -3.38
N ASN A 41 -5.21 11.88 -4.23
CA ASN A 41 -4.68 11.58 -5.57
C ASN A 41 -3.18 11.20 -5.56
N PHE A 42 -2.77 10.44 -4.55
CA PHE A 42 -1.37 10.06 -4.38
C PHE A 42 -0.90 9.10 -5.49
N PHE A 43 -1.69 8.09 -5.82
CA PHE A 43 -1.36 7.12 -6.87
C PHE A 43 -1.96 7.51 -8.23
N ASP A 44 -1.37 6.99 -9.30
CA ASP A 44 -1.95 7.06 -10.64
C ASP A 44 -3.28 6.29 -10.71
N GLU A 45 -4.33 6.95 -11.21
CA GLU A 45 -5.69 6.40 -11.29
C GLU A 45 -5.78 5.20 -12.24
N THR A 46 -4.98 5.18 -13.31
CA THR A 46 -4.97 4.08 -14.28
C THR A 46 -4.39 2.81 -13.66
N MET A 47 -3.35 2.95 -12.84
CA MET A 47 -2.78 1.86 -12.07
C MET A 47 -3.79 1.32 -11.04
N LEU A 48 -4.45 2.19 -10.27
CA LEU A 48 -5.46 1.77 -9.29
C LEU A 48 -6.69 1.10 -9.93
N SER A 49 -7.12 1.56 -11.10
CA SER A 49 -8.22 0.96 -11.84
C SER A 49 -7.93 -0.51 -12.17
N ARG A 50 -6.68 -0.84 -12.52
CA ARG A 50 -6.27 -2.22 -12.79
C ARG A 50 -6.25 -3.08 -11.54
N VAL A 51 -5.79 -2.53 -10.41
CA VAL A 51 -5.87 -3.21 -9.11
C VAL A 51 -7.33 -3.52 -8.78
N LEU A 52 -8.23 -2.55 -8.99
CA LEU A 52 -9.66 -2.73 -8.77
C LEU A 52 -10.26 -3.84 -9.65
N ASP A 53 -9.88 -3.88 -10.93
CA ASP A 53 -10.40 -4.86 -11.89
C ASP A 53 -10.02 -6.31 -11.53
N GLU A 54 -8.84 -6.53 -10.94
CA GLU A 54 -8.38 -7.86 -10.54
C GLU A 54 -8.67 -8.23 -9.09
N PHE A 55 -9.05 -7.25 -8.25
CA PHE A 55 -9.25 -7.51 -6.82
C PHE A 55 -10.43 -8.47 -6.61
N PRO A 56 -10.23 -9.58 -5.87
CA PRO A 56 -11.25 -10.61 -5.77
C PRO A 56 -12.41 -10.16 -4.89
N ASN A 57 -13.63 -10.46 -5.33
CA ASN A 57 -14.81 -10.40 -4.51
C ASN A 57 -14.89 -11.58 -3.52
N ARG A 58 -15.87 -11.52 -2.60
CA ARG A 58 -16.05 -12.51 -1.51
C ARG A 58 -16.20 -13.97 -1.99
N LYS A 59 -16.59 -14.20 -3.24
CA LYS A 59 -16.83 -15.54 -3.80
C LYS A 59 -15.71 -16.05 -4.70
N GLN A 60 -14.75 -15.20 -5.08
CA GLN A 60 -13.71 -15.56 -6.05
C GLN A 60 -12.54 -16.32 -5.42
N ILE A 61 -12.30 -16.14 -4.12
CA ILE A 61 -11.19 -16.78 -3.41
C ILE A 61 -11.66 -17.34 -2.08
N LYS A 62 -10.85 -18.23 -1.50
CA LYS A 62 -11.08 -18.75 -0.16
C LYS A 62 -10.56 -17.75 0.88
N TRP A 63 -11.46 -16.92 1.38
CA TRP A 63 -11.19 -16.03 2.51
C TRP A 63 -11.13 -16.80 3.82
N THR A 64 -10.24 -16.38 4.71
CA THR A 64 -10.31 -16.73 6.13
C THR A 64 -11.29 -15.75 6.78
N GLU A 65 -12.42 -16.27 7.25
CA GLU A 65 -13.44 -15.48 7.93
C GLU A 65 -13.27 -15.60 9.44
N PHE A 66 -13.23 -14.44 10.08
CA PHE A 66 -13.29 -14.29 11.53
C PHE A 66 -14.58 -13.58 11.86
N ASP A 67 -15.45 -14.26 12.59
CA ASP A 67 -16.70 -13.71 13.13
C ASP A 67 -16.80 -14.19 14.58
N ASN A 68 -16.17 -13.44 15.48
CA ASN A 68 -16.13 -13.74 16.91
C ASN A 68 -16.24 -12.44 17.73
N TYR A 69 -16.28 -12.56 19.06
CA TYR A 69 -16.44 -11.41 19.95
C TYR A 69 -15.36 -10.33 19.79
N HIS A 70 -14.16 -10.69 19.32
CA HIS A 70 -13.02 -9.79 19.19
C HIS A 70 -12.87 -9.18 17.79
N GLU A 71 -13.39 -9.81 16.75
CA GLU A 71 -13.16 -9.40 15.37
C GLU A 71 -14.27 -9.86 14.42
N VAL A 72 -14.56 -9.01 13.44
CA VAL A 72 -15.34 -9.33 12.24
C VAL A 72 -14.49 -8.96 11.04
N LYS A 73 -13.84 -9.95 10.41
CA LYS A 73 -12.79 -9.75 9.40
C LYS A 73 -12.81 -10.85 8.34
N LEU A 74 -12.51 -10.46 7.09
CA LEU A 74 -12.08 -11.38 6.04
C LEU A 74 -10.59 -11.14 5.77
N SER A 75 -9.82 -12.22 5.70
CA SER A 75 -8.39 -12.16 5.46
C SER A 75 -7.97 -13.11 4.35
N ALA A 76 -6.99 -12.68 3.55
CA ALA A 76 -6.27 -13.50 2.60
C ALA A 76 -4.78 -13.34 2.90
N GLN A 77 -4.19 -14.34 3.57
CA GLN A 77 -2.79 -14.28 4.00
C GLN A 77 -1.80 -14.55 2.85
N ARG A 78 -2.25 -15.22 1.79
CA ARG A 78 -1.41 -15.51 0.63
C ARG A 78 -1.80 -14.59 -0.51
N ASP A 79 -0.77 -14.00 -1.10
CA ASP A 79 -0.92 -13.14 -2.24
C ASP A 79 -1.27 -13.93 -3.51
N ASP A 80 -1.07 -15.26 -3.55
CA ASP A 80 -1.47 -16.19 -4.61
C ASP A 80 -2.85 -15.90 -5.25
N ASN A 81 -3.78 -15.41 -4.44
CA ASN A 81 -5.16 -15.09 -4.81
C ASN A 81 -5.33 -13.75 -5.55
N PHE A 82 -4.31 -12.91 -5.58
CA PHE A 82 -4.33 -11.60 -6.22
C PHE A 82 -3.65 -11.64 -7.59
N GLY A 83 -4.14 -10.79 -8.49
CA GLY A 83 -3.54 -10.60 -9.81
C GLY A 83 -2.20 -9.86 -9.74
N TYR A 84 -1.66 -9.58 -10.92
CA TYR A 84 -0.34 -8.97 -11.04
C TYR A 84 -0.31 -7.54 -10.51
N ALA A 85 -1.31 -6.70 -10.80
CA ALA A 85 -1.28 -5.28 -10.46
C ALA A 85 -1.29 -5.04 -8.94
N THR A 86 -2.09 -5.82 -8.21
CA THR A 86 -2.24 -5.80 -6.75
C THR A 86 -0.96 -6.27 -6.09
N LYS A 87 -0.41 -7.42 -6.50
CA LYS A 87 0.89 -7.92 -6.00
C LYS A 87 1.99 -6.90 -6.23
N TRP A 88 2.03 -6.35 -7.44
CA TRP A 88 3.00 -5.37 -7.85
C TRP A 88 2.93 -4.10 -7.00
N LEU A 89 1.73 -3.58 -6.71
CA LEU A 89 1.53 -2.47 -5.78
C LEU A 89 1.96 -2.84 -4.35
N MET A 90 1.49 -3.97 -3.82
CA MET A 90 1.79 -4.43 -2.45
C MET A 90 3.30 -4.57 -2.20
N TYR A 91 4.04 -5.13 -3.15
CA TYR A 91 5.48 -5.26 -3.03
C TYR A 91 6.19 -3.91 -3.07
N HIS A 92 5.70 -2.94 -3.86
CA HIS A 92 6.27 -1.60 -3.88
C HIS A 92 5.99 -0.83 -2.58
N LEU A 93 4.83 -1.03 -1.95
CA LEU A 93 4.54 -0.49 -0.61
C LEU A 93 5.43 -1.08 0.48
N ASN A 94 6.10 -2.21 0.23
CA ASN A 94 7.11 -2.80 1.10
C ASN A 94 8.56 -2.57 0.62
N SER A 95 8.74 -1.82 -0.47
CA SER A 95 10.06 -1.54 -1.03
C SER A 95 10.82 -0.51 -0.21
N SER A 96 12.15 -0.50 -0.33
CA SER A 96 13.00 0.51 0.30
C SER A 96 12.63 1.95 -0.10
N TYR A 97 12.13 2.17 -1.31
CA TYR A 97 11.65 3.49 -1.73
C TYR A 97 10.50 4.00 -0.87
N PHE A 98 9.52 3.13 -0.59
CA PHE A 98 8.37 3.49 0.24
C PHE A 98 8.73 3.61 1.71
N ILE A 99 9.58 2.70 2.21
CA ILE A 99 10.10 2.76 3.58
C ILE A 99 10.85 4.07 3.81
N ASN A 100 11.80 4.44 2.94
CA ASN A 100 12.55 5.69 3.06
C ASN A 100 11.64 6.93 3.06
N PHE A 101 10.62 6.94 2.19
CA PHE A 101 9.60 7.98 2.17
C PHE A 101 8.87 8.10 3.51
N LEU A 102 8.41 6.98 4.09
CA LEU A 102 7.76 6.97 5.39
C LEU A 102 8.71 7.46 6.50
N GLU A 103 9.97 7.04 6.49
CA GLU A 103 10.94 7.47 7.49
C GLU A 103 11.27 8.97 7.44
N GLU A 104 11.25 9.56 6.25
CA GLU A 104 11.47 11.00 6.06
C GLU A 104 10.23 11.79 6.48
N LEU A 105 9.06 11.37 6.01
CA LEU A 105 7.76 12.00 6.33
C LEU A 105 7.46 11.95 7.83
N THR A 106 7.57 10.77 8.42
CA THR A 106 7.18 10.53 9.82
C THR A 106 8.28 10.90 10.80
N GLY A 107 9.55 10.83 10.39
CA GLY A 107 10.72 10.96 11.27
C GLY A 107 11.04 9.69 12.08
N ILE A 108 10.26 8.61 11.94
CA ILE A 108 10.54 7.32 12.57
C ILE A 108 11.65 6.63 11.77
N LYS A 109 12.69 6.15 12.44
CA LYS A 109 13.85 5.51 11.81
C LYS A 109 13.88 4.02 12.09
N GLY A 110 14.43 3.25 11.15
CA GLY A 110 14.51 1.80 11.22
C GLY A 110 13.17 1.11 10.98
N LEU A 111 12.31 1.67 10.12
CA LEU A 111 11.06 1.03 9.75
C LEU A 111 11.34 -0.29 9.02
N LEU A 112 10.68 -1.35 9.48
CA LEU A 112 10.78 -2.67 8.89
C LEU A 112 9.60 -2.88 7.93
N PRO A 113 9.84 -3.35 6.69
CA PRO A 113 8.74 -3.78 5.83
C PRO A 113 8.09 -5.04 6.39
N ASP A 114 6.85 -5.31 5.97
CA ASP A 114 6.13 -6.55 6.25
C ASP A 114 6.05 -7.41 4.97
N PRO A 115 7.09 -8.21 4.67
CA PRO A 115 7.11 -9.02 3.45
C PRO A 115 6.17 -10.23 3.52
N HIS A 116 5.61 -10.56 4.68
CA HIS A 116 4.76 -11.74 4.86
C HIS A 116 3.26 -11.40 4.83
N PHE A 117 2.90 -10.12 4.99
CA PHE A 117 1.51 -9.65 5.00
C PHE A 117 0.65 -10.37 6.05
N GLU A 118 1.27 -10.91 7.10
CA GLU A 118 0.60 -11.69 8.15
C GLU A 118 0.17 -10.79 9.29
N GLY A 119 -1.10 -10.86 9.68
CA GLY A 119 -1.61 -10.05 10.78
C GLY A 119 -1.68 -8.55 10.47
N GLY A 120 -1.44 -8.17 9.20
CA GLY A 120 -1.74 -6.83 8.69
C GLY A 120 -3.16 -6.45 9.08
N GLY A 121 -3.28 -5.30 9.75
CA GLY A 121 -4.52 -4.77 10.35
C GLY A 121 -5.76 -5.02 9.51
#